data_AF-A0A564Z1E4-F1
#
_entry.id   AF-A0A564Z1E4-F1
#
_cell.length_a   1.000
_cell.length_b   1.000
_cell.length_c   1.000
_cell.angle_alpha   90.00
_cell.angle_beta   90.00
_cell.angle_gamma   90.00
#
_symmetry.space_group_name_H-M   'P 1'
#
loop_
_entity.id
_entity.type
_entity.pdbx_description
1 polymer ?
#
loop_
_entity_poly.entity_id
_entity_poly.type
_entity_poly.pdbx_seq_one_letter_code
_entity_poly.pdbx_strand_id
1 'polypeptide(L)'
;MKALYNLFLILALATLSSAYTFLMMVEYDANGEEPYVNYKGRKYYLSDEPGQDSSTFLERNCVIYLDLSKTDDSSFRSGNAICKSMIPESYPQYWDDYVAGRLSKAN
;
A
#
# COMPACT_ATOMS: atom_id res chain seq x y z
N MET A 1 0.85 -17.88 -34.77
CA MET A 1 0.96 -18.58 -33.48
C MET A 1 1.98 -17.98 -32.50
N LYS A 2 3.13 -17.44 -32.94
CA LYS A 2 4.13 -16.81 -32.03
C LYS A 2 3.61 -15.59 -31.24
N ALA A 3 2.71 -14.81 -31.82
CA ALA A 3 2.16 -13.61 -31.16
C ALA A 3 1.24 -13.91 -29.96
N LEU A 4 0.50 -15.03 -29.98
CA LEU A 4 -0.37 -15.44 -28.88
C LEU A 4 0.44 -15.87 -27.65
N TYR A 5 1.56 -16.57 -27.85
CA TYR A 5 2.47 -16.95 -26.76
C TYR A 5 3.11 -15.73 -26.08
N ASN A 6 3.51 -14.71 -26.85
CA ASN A 6 4.01 -13.46 -26.27
C ASN A 6 2.92 -12.69 -25.51
N LEU A 7 1.66 -12.75 -25.96
CA LEU A 7 0.54 -12.11 -25.25
C LEU A 7 0.29 -12.76 -23.88
N PHE A 8 0.31 -14.10 -23.81
CA PHE A 8 0.19 -14.82 -22.53
C PHE A 8 1.36 -14.55 -21.59
N LEU A 9 2.59 -14.42 -22.11
CA LEU A 9 3.76 -14.09 -21.30
C LEU A 9 3.65 -12.69 -20.68
N ILE A 10 3.17 -11.71 -21.46
CA ILE A 10 3.00 -10.32 -20.99
C ILE A 10 1.86 -10.23 -19.96
N LEU A 11 0.76 -10.96 -20.16
CA LEU A 11 -0.32 -11.05 -19.17
C LEU A 11 0.12 -11.71 -17.87
N ALA A 12 0.97 -12.74 -17.94
CA ALA A 12 1.56 -13.36 -16.75
C ALA A 12 2.49 -12.38 -16.01
N LEU A 13 3.33 -11.62 -16.72
CA LEU A 13 4.21 -10.62 -16.11
C LEU A 13 3.43 -9.46 -15.47
N ALA A 14 2.26 -9.09 -16.00
CA ALA A 14 1.37 -8.10 -15.37
C ALA A 14 0.78 -8.58 -14.04
N THR A 15 0.74 -9.89 -13.78
CA THR A 15 0.28 -10.47 -12.50
C THR A 15 1.37 -10.57 -11.44
N LEU A 16 2.62 -10.21 -11.75
CA LEU A 16 3.80 -10.39 -10.88
C LEU A 16 4.17 -9.19 -10.00
N SER A 17 3.43 -8.07 -10.03
CA SER A 17 3.63 -7.00 -9.04
C SER A 17 2.87 -7.32 -7.74
N SER A 18 3.30 -8.39 -7.06
CA SER A 18 2.59 -8.99 -5.93
C SER A 18 2.96 -8.35 -4.57
N ALA A 19 4.04 -7.57 -4.52
CA ALA A 19 4.26 -6.49 -3.57
C ALA A 19 4.96 -5.37 -4.29
N TYR A 20 4.67 -4.16 -3.86
CA TYR A 20 5.30 -2.98 -4.42
C TYR A 20 5.42 -1.93 -3.33
N THR A 21 6.53 -1.22 -3.37
CA THR A 21 6.70 0.04 -2.65
C THR A 21 6.34 1.18 -3.59
N PHE A 22 5.86 2.26 -3.02
CA PHE A 22 5.49 3.45 -3.77
C PHE A 22 5.79 4.69 -2.93
N LEU A 23 5.98 5.82 -3.61
CA LEU A 23 6.16 7.12 -3.00
C LEU A 23 4.92 7.96 -3.32
N MET A 24 4.47 8.72 -2.33
CA MET A 24 3.38 9.67 -2.45
C MET A 24 3.92 11.05 -2.16
N MET A 25 3.57 12.03 -2.99
CA MET A 25 3.94 13.41 -2.72
C MET A 25 3.10 13.94 -1.57
N VAL A 26 3.73 14.69 -0.66
CA VAL A 26 3.02 15.45 0.36
C VAL A 26 2.39 16.66 -0.32
N GLU A 27 1.08 16.74 -0.22
CA GLU A 27 0.26 17.85 -0.67
C GLU A 27 -0.25 18.63 0.54
N TYR A 28 -0.75 19.84 0.30
CA TYR A 28 -1.38 20.66 1.33
C TYR A 28 -2.81 20.98 0.91
N ASP A 29 -3.67 21.16 1.90
CA ASP A 29 -5.05 21.58 1.64
C ASP A 29 -5.13 22.98 1.01
N ALA A 30 -6.34 23.44 0.68
CA ALA A 30 -6.53 24.72 0.00
C ALA A 30 -6.02 25.92 0.81
N ASN A 31 -5.93 25.77 2.14
CA ASN A 31 -5.43 26.79 3.05
C ASN A 31 -3.91 26.68 3.30
N GLY A 32 -3.28 25.57 2.89
CA GLY A 32 -1.86 25.32 3.06
C GLY A 32 -1.47 24.82 4.47
N GLU A 33 -2.45 24.51 5.32
CA GLU A 33 -2.22 24.29 6.75
C GLU A 33 -2.04 22.81 7.09
N GLU A 34 -2.78 21.93 6.41
CA GLU A 34 -2.80 20.51 6.74
C GLU A 34 -2.13 19.66 5.65
N PRO A 35 -0.94 19.10 5.92
CA PRO A 35 -0.26 18.22 4.98
C PRO A 35 -0.97 16.87 4.89
N TYR A 36 -1.09 16.34 3.67
CA TYR A 36 -1.69 15.04 3.40
C TYR A 36 -0.99 14.34 2.24
N VAL A 37 -1.21 13.03 2.11
CA VAL A 37 -0.87 12.25 0.92
C VAL A 37 -2.12 11.77 0.23
N ASN A 38 -2.10 11.73 -1.10
CA ASN A 38 -3.19 11.20 -1.91
C ASN A 38 -2.88 9.75 -2.31
N TYR A 39 -3.66 8.81 -1.78
CA TYR A 39 -3.61 7.41 -2.21
C TYR A 39 -4.92 7.03 -2.90
N LYS A 40 -4.83 6.74 -4.20
CA LYS A 40 -5.97 6.34 -5.05
C LYS A 40 -7.19 7.27 -4.96
N GLY A 41 -6.96 8.57 -4.88
CA GLY A 41 -8.01 9.59 -4.83
C GLY A 41 -8.56 9.86 -3.43
N ARG A 42 -8.02 9.22 -2.39
CA ARG A 42 -8.35 9.47 -0.99
C ARG A 42 -7.22 10.23 -0.31
N LYS A 43 -7.57 11.24 0.47
CA LYS A 43 -6.62 12.01 1.29
C LYS A 43 -6.37 11.30 2.61
N TYR A 44 -5.10 11.22 2.99
CA TYR A 44 -4.66 10.75 4.29
C TYR A 44 -3.77 11.83 4.89
N TYR A 45 -4.23 12.48 5.96
CA TYR A 45 -3.50 13.56 6.62
C TYR A 45 -2.29 13.02 7.37
N LEU A 46 -1.20 13.78 7.36
CA LEU A 46 -0.01 13.46 8.13
C LEU A 46 -0.24 13.84 9.60
N SER A 47 0.20 12.99 10.51
CA SER A 47 0.08 13.16 11.96
C SER A 47 1.27 12.54 12.67
N ASP A 48 1.69 13.15 13.78
CA ASP A 48 2.62 12.53 14.74
C ASP A 48 1.89 12.12 16.03
N GLU A 49 0.55 12.19 16.04
CA GLU A 49 -0.22 11.69 17.17
C GLU A 49 -0.03 10.18 17.31
N PRO A 50 0.11 9.64 18.53
CA PRO A 50 0.30 8.21 18.73
C PRO A 50 -0.78 7.38 18.03
N GLY A 51 -0.35 6.48 17.14
CA GLY A 51 -1.24 5.60 16.36
C GLY A 51 -1.82 6.24 15.09
N GLN A 52 -1.42 7.46 14.72
CA GLN A 52 -1.87 8.15 13.51
C GLN A 52 -0.73 8.48 12.52
N ASP A 53 0.51 8.14 12.88
CA ASP A 53 1.72 8.28 12.06
C ASP A 53 1.81 7.26 10.92
N SER A 54 0.85 6.33 10.85
CA SER A 54 0.72 5.39 9.75
C SER A 54 -0.72 4.93 9.58
N SER A 55 -1.03 4.37 8.42
CA SER A 55 -2.31 3.72 8.17
C SER A 55 -2.09 2.39 7.48
N THR A 56 -2.63 1.31 8.06
CA THR A 56 -2.62 -0.01 7.44
C THR A 56 -4.04 -0.48 7.22
N PHE A 57 -4.36 -0.90 6.00
CA PHE A 57 -5.69 -1.38 5.64
C PHE A 57 -5.66 -2.45 4.56
N LEU A 58 -6.71 -3.26 4.52
CA LEU A 58 -6.92 -4.24 3.45
C LEU A 58 -7.69 -3.59 2.31
N GLU A 59 -7.12 -3.58 1.12
CA GLU A 59 -7.82 -3.18 -0.10
C GLU A 59 -7.76 -4.31 -1.12
N ARG A 60 -8.94 -4.81 -1.51
CA ARG A 60 -9.10 -6.02 -2.33
C ARG A 60 -8.37 -7.21 -1.69
N ASN A 61 -7.23 -7.61 -2.25
CA ASN A 61 -6.41 -8.72 -1.78
C ASN A 61 -5.01 -8.25 -1.38
N CYS A 62 -4.85 -6.96 -1.02
CA CYS A 62 -3.56 -6.40 -0.64
C CYS A 62 -3.66 -5.67 0.69
N VAL A 63 -2.73 -5.97 1.59
CA VAL A 63 -2.51 -5.16 2.79
C VAL A 63 -1.66 -3.97 2.36
N ILE A 64 -2.23 -2.78 2.47
CA ILE A 64 -1.59 -1.51 2.18
C ILE A 64 -1.11 -0.90 3.49
N TYR A 65 0.12 -0.41 3.50
CA TYR A 65 0.68 0.42 4.54
C TYR A 65 1.03 1.78 3.95
N LEU A 66 0.65 2.85 4.64
CA LEU A 66 1.00 4.22 4.35
C LEU A 66 1.76 4.80 5.54
N ASP A 67 2.91 5.40 5.29
CA ASP A 67 3.59 6.27 6.24
C ASP A 67 2.92 7.64 6.24
N LEU A 68 2.46 8.08 7.41
CA LEU A 68 1.75 9.33 7.62
C LEU A 68 2.47 10.22 8.65
N SER A 69 3.73 9.92 8.99
CA SER A 69 4.51 10.73 9.92
C SER A 69 4.61 12.17 9.46
N LYS A 70 4.44 13.15 10.35
CA LYS A 70 4.53 14.58 10.01
C LYS A 70 5.94 15.13 10.26
N THR A 71 6.68 14.52 11.17
CA THR A 71 8.06 14.88 11.55
C THR A 71 9.15 14.67 10.50
N ASP A 72 8.92 13.86 9.46
CA ASP A 72 9.88 13.69 8.36
C ASP A 72 9.85 14.89 7.39
N ASP A 73 10.97 15.60 7.26
CA ASP A 73 11.14 16.77 6.37
C ASP A 73 11.08 16.43 4.86
N SER A 74 11.01 15.15 4.50
CA SER A 74 10.84 14.71 3.12
C SER A 74 9.53 15.24 2.51
N SER A 75 9.58 15.69 1.25
CA SER A 75 8.39 16.04 0.46
C SER A 75 7.60 14.80 -0.03
N PHE A 76 8.04 13.60 0.34
CA PHE A 76 7.42 12.34 -0.02
C PHE A 76 7.18 11.48 1.21
N ARG A 77 6.13 10.67 1.17
CA ARG A 77 5.91 9.56 2.09
C ARG A 77 5.94 8.23 1.37
N SER A 78 6.44 7.24 2.08
CA SER A 78 6.48 5.88 1.57
C SER A 78 5.16 5.16 1.82
N GLY A 79 4.86 4.23 0.93
CA GLY A 79 3.84 3.23 1.16
C GLY A 79 4.27 1.91 0.56
N ASN A 80 3.65 0.83 1.03
CA ASN A 80 3.86 -0.47 0.44
C ASN A 80 2.57 -1.27 0.43
N ALA A 81 2.51 -2.21 -0.49
CA ALA A 81 1.40 -3.15 -0.62
C ALA A 81 1.98 -4.57 -0.63
N ILE A 82 1.36 -5.48 0.12
CA ILE A 82 1.63 -6.92 0.05
C ILE A 82 0.32 -7.62 -0.29
N CYS A 83 0.29 -8.32 -1.43
CA CYS A 83 -0.92 -8.94 -1.95
C CYS A 83 -0.94 -10.45 -1.69
N LYS A 84 -2.15 -11.01 -1.55
CA LYS A 84 -2.41 -12.43 -1.33
C LYS A 84 -1.71 -13.32 -2.35
N SER A 85 -1.58 -12.86 -3.59
CA SER A 85 -0.88 -13.58 -4.66
C SER A 85 0.61 -13.85 -4.38
N MET A 86 1.21 -13.20 -3.37
CA MET A 86 2.55 -13.54 -2.88
C MET A 86 2.61 -14.77 -1.99
N ILE A 87 1.50 -15.11 -1.36
CA ILE A 87 1.46 -16.23 -0.44
C ILE A 87 1.15 -17.46 -1.26
N PRO A 88 2.01 -18.50 -1.20
CA PRO A 88 1.75 -19.73 -1.93
C PRO A 88 0.39 -20.29 -1.54
N GLU A 89 -0.39 -20.72 -2.53
CA GLU A 89 -1.73 -21.29 -2.31
C GLU A 89 -1.73 -22.51 -1.39
N SER A 90 -0.57 -23.18 -1.24
CA SER A 90 -0.37 -24.27 -0.29
C SER A 90 -0.42 -23.83 1.18
N TYR A 91 -0.42 -22.54 1.47
CA TYR A 91 -0.48 -21.97 2.82
C TYR A 91 -1.57 -20.89 2.95
N PRO A 92 -2.86 -21.23 2.73
CA PRO A 92 -3.93 -20.23 2.71
C PRO A 92 -4.15 -19.58 4.09
N GLN A 93 -3.96 -20.34 5.18
CA GLN A 93 -4.04 -19.84 6.56
C GLN A 93 -3.06 -18.69 6.82
N TYR A 94 -1.89 -18.72 6.17
CA TYR A 94 -0.85 -17.72 6.36
C TYR A 94 -1.29 -16.32 5.92
N TRP A 95 -2.18 -16.22 4.90
CA TRP A 95 -2.72 -14.93 4.50
C TRP A 95 -3.67 -14.34 5.54
N ASP A 96 -4.58 -15.16 6.06
CA ASP A 96 -5.56 -14.68 7.03
C ASP A 96 -4.87 -14.27 8.33
N ASP A 97 -3.88 -15.05 8.78
CA ASP A 97 -3.02 -14.72 9.92
C ASP A 97 -2.20 -13.45 9.67
N TYR A 98 -1.65 -13.29 8.47
CA TYR A 98 -0.90 -12.11 8.08
C TYR A 98 -1.78 -10.84 8.10
N VAL A 99 -2.97 -10.91 7.50
CA VAL A 99 -3.93 -9.80 7.51
C VAL A 99 -4.34 -9.46 8.94
N ALA A 100 -4.71 -10.46 9.74
CA ALA A 100 -5.11 -10.27 11.13
C ALA A 100 -3.98 -9.61 11.94
N GLY A 101 -2.74 -10.09 11.80
CA GLY A 101 -1.58 -9.56 12.51
C GLY A 101 -1.14 -8.16 12.07
N ARG A 102 -1.45 -7.74 10.84
CA ARG A 102 -1.15 -6.37 10.36
C ARG A 102 -2.23 -5.38 10.74
N LEU A 103 -3.50 -5.77 10.66
CA LEU A 103 -4.62 -4.90 11.02
C LEU A 103 -4.78 -4.74 12.54
N SER A 104 -4.42 -5.74 13.35
CA SER A 104 -4.44 -5.61 14.82
C SER A 104 -3.40 -4.65 15.37
N LYS A 105 -2.33 -4.37 14.61
CA LYS A 105 -1.28 -3.40 14.96
C LYS A 105 -1.61 -1.97 14.54
N ALA A 106 -2.67 -1.79 13.75
CA ALA A 106 -3.10 -0.50 13.23
C ALA A 106 -4.25 0.13 14.05
N ASN A 107 -4.76 -0.60 15.04
CA ASN A 107 -5.73 -0.16 16.05
C ASN A 107 -5.06 -0.14 17.43
#